data_AF-A0A7V6SWY4-F1
#
_entry.id   AF-A0A7V6SWY4-F1
#
_cell.length_a   1.000
_cell.length_b   1.000
_cell.length_c   1.000
_cell.angle_alpha   90.00
_cell.angle_beta   90.00
_cell.angle_gamma   90.00
#
_symmetry.space_group_name_H-M   'P 1'
#
loop_
_entity.id
_entity.type
_entity.pdbx_description
1 polymer ?
#
loop_
_entity_poly.entity_id
_entity_poly.type
_entity_poly.pdbx_seq_one_letter_code
_entity_poly.pdbx_strand_id
1 'polypeptide(L)'
;MKLLKKYKWFILGFFILFVIIAGWIFKDFLLNTDGALYGHRLEGIEDAPIGEETKKSIKDFLLETEGVKSVNTNLHGRIFNVIVKVEEAMTVDKIKEVTNSSLEKFTKEQKEFYDISFFIDYEKETEATAFPIIGYKNKNNDQIVW
;
A
#
# COMPACT_ATOMS: atom_id res chain seq x y z
N MET A 1 58.27 21.66 -14.99
CA MET A 1 58.79 20.36 -14.46
C MET A 1 59.63 20.47 -13.17
N LYS A 2 60.41 21.56 -12.95
CA LYS A 2 61.22 21.73 -11.72
C LYS A 2 60.39 21.91 -10.44
N LEU A 3 59.26 22.64 -10.52
CA LEU A 3 58.34 22.87 -9.38
C LEU A 3 57.62 21.59 -8.94
N LEU A 4 57.15 20.78 -9.89
CA LEU A 4 56.53 19.47 -9.62
C LEU A 4 57.48 18.52 -8.88
N LYS A 5 58.77 18.50 -9.23
CA LYS A 5 59.77 17.68 -8.53
C LYS A 5 60.07 18.16 -7.10
N LYS A 6 60.03 19.48 -6.86
CA LYS A 6 60.29 20.10 -5.55
C LYS A 6 59.15 19.85 -4.55
N TYR A 7 57.91 19.89 -5.02
CA TYR A 7 56.71 19.73 -4.17
C TYR A 7 56.00 18.38 -4.38
N LYS A 8 56.66 17.40 -5.00
CA LYS A 8 56.05 16.10 -5.35
C LYS A 8 55.35 15.41 -4.18
N TRP A 9 55.92 15.50 -2.98
CA TRP A 9 55.35 14.93 -1.76
C TRP A 9 54.14 15.72 -1.24
N PHE A 10 54.16 17.05 -1.36
CA PHE A 10 53.01 17.90 -1.03
C PHE A 10 51.85 17.68 -2.00
N ILE A 11 52.14 17.55 -3.29
CA ILE A 11 51.14 17.28 -4.33
C ILE A 11 50.53 15.89 -4.13
N LEU A 12 51.37 14.88 -3.80
CA LEU A 12 50.89 13.54 -3.50
C LEU A 12 50.01 13.52 -2.24
N GLY A 13 50.41 14.23 -1.18
CA GLY A 13 49.60 14.36 0.04
C GLY A 13 48.25 15.05 -0.22
N PHE A 14 48.25 16.11 -1.02
CA PHE A 14 47.02 16.80 -1.41
C PHE A 14 46.11 15.91 -2.27
N PHE A 15 46.67 15.14 -3.19
CA PHE A 15 45.92 14.19 -4.01
C PHE A 15 45.29 13.08 -3.16
N ILE A 16 46.03 12.53 -2.20
CA ILE A 16 45.50 11.53 -1.26
C ILE A 16 44.35 12.10 -0.43
N LEU A 17 44.49 13.33 0.08
CA LEU A 17 43.44 14.02 0.82
C LEU A 17 42.19 14.23 -0.05
N PHE A 18 42.37 14.65 -1.30
CA PHE A 18 41.27 14.80 -2.25
C PHE A 18 40.51 13.50 -2.49
N VAL A 19 41.22 12.36 -2.64
CA VAL A 19 40.60 11.05 -2.80
C VAL A 19 39.80 10.62 -1.55
N ILE A 20 40.30 10.92 -0.35
CA ILE A 20 39.59 10.62 0.91
C ILE A 20 38.29 11.42 0.99
N ILE A 21 38.34 12.73 0.71
CA ILE A 21 37.16 13.60 0.72
C ILE A 21 36.16 13.16 -0.35
N ALA A 22 36.64 12.88 -1.56
CA ALA A 22 35.80 12.39 -2.66
C ALA A 22 35.13 11.06 -2.29
N GLY A 23 35.86 10.12 -1.69
CA GLY A 23 35.32 8.84 -1.22
C GLY A 23 34.28 9.01 -0.11
N TRP A 24 34.49 9.97 0.80
CA TRP A 24 33.54 10.26 1.88
C TRP A 24 32.23 10.86 1.36
N ILE A 25 32.28 11.68 0.30
CA ILE A 25 31.08 12.22 -0.36
C ILE A 25 30.42 11.14 -1.24
N PHE A 26 31.21 10.35 -1.97
CA PHE A 26 30.69 9.30 -2.84
C PHE A 26 30.09 8.11 -2.09
N LYS A 27 30.43 7.91 -0.80
CA LYS A 27 29.84 6.84 0.00
C LYS A 27 28.33 6.98 0.08
N ASP A 28 27.81 8.20 0.24
CA ASP A 28 26.36 8.43 0.37
C ASP A 28 25.65 8.28 -1.00
N PHE A 29 26.36 8.54 -2.10
CA PHE A 29 25.83 8.33 -3.46
C PHE A 29 25.86 6.85 -3.91
N LEU A 30 26.87 6.08 -3.49
CA LEU A 30 27.00 4.65 -3.85
C LEU A 30 26.26 3.74 -2.88
N LEU A 31 26.26 4.06 -1.59
CA LEU A 31 25.56 3.33 -0.54
C LEU A 31 24.17 3.92 -0.33
N ASN A 32 23.38 4.06 -1.40
CA ASN A 32 21.95 4.39 -1.30
C ASN A 32 21.20 3.27 -0.52
N THR A 33 21.43 3.16 0.79
CA THR A 33 20.88 2.13 1.67
C THR A 33 19.88 2.67 2.68
N ASP A 34 19.65 3.99 2.72
CA ASP A 34 18.82 4.62 3.77
C ASP A 34 17.44 5.09 3.30
N GLY A 35 17.14 4.99 2.01
CA GLY A 35 15.79 5.23 1.50
C GLY A 35 14.93 3.99 1.70
N ALA A 36 14.11 3.93 2.76
CA ALA A 36 13.05 2.93 2.85
C ALA A 36 12.26 2.93 1.52
N LEU A 37 11.93 1.76 0.96
CA LEU A 37 11.24 1.60 -0.34
C LEU A 37 9.98 2.48 -0.46
N TYR A 38 9.38 2.83 0.68
CA TYR A 38 8.18 3.65 0.81
C TYR A 38 8.41 5.04 1.46
N GLY A 39 9.64 5.43 1.80
CA GLY A 39 9.93 6.63 2.59
C GLY A 39 9.09 6.69 3.88
N HIS A 40 8.63 7.88 4.26
CA HIS A 40 7.74 8.09 5.41
C HIS A 40 6.28 7.66 5.17
N ARG A 41 5.95 7.05 4.02
CA ARG A 41 4.56 6.72 3.67
C ARG A 41 3.97 5.64 4.58
N LEU A 42 4.76 4.88 5.32
CA LEU A 42 4.27 3.85 6.26
C LEU A 42 4.39 4.28 7.72
N GLU A 43 4.82 5.52 7.98
CA GLU A 43 4.90 6.04 9.34
C GLU A 43 3.52 5.99 10.02
N GLY A 44 3.45 5.43 11.23
CA GLY A 44 2.20 5.20 11.99
C GLY A 44 1.44 3.91 11.67
N ILE A 45 1.97 3.00 10.84
CA ILE A 45 1.28 1.73 10.49
C ILE A 45 1.09 0.80 11.69
N GLU A 46 2.00 0.87 12.67
CA GLU A 46 1.95 0.08 13.90
C GLU A 46 0.84 0.55 14.86
N ASP A 47 0.40 1.80 14.74
CA ASP A 47 -0.64 2.39 15.59
C ASP A 47 -2.06 2.00 15.15
N ALA A 48 -2.21 1.57 13.90
CA ALA A 48 -3.48 1.16 13.32
C ALA A 48 -3.33 -0.14 12.52
N PRO A 49 -2.94 -1.28 13.10
CA PRO A 49 -2.68 -2.49 12.31
C PRO A 49 -3.98 -3.11 11.79
N ILE A 50 -4.02 -3.49 10.52
CA ILE A 50 -5.03 -4.44 9.99
C ILE A 50 -4.49 -5.86 10.14
N GLY A 51 -4.85 -6.49 11.26
CA GLY A 51 -4.49 -7.87 11.58
C GLY A 51 -5.45 -8.91 11.00
N GLU A 52 -5.13 -10.19 11.25
CA GLU A 52 -5.95 -11.33 10.79
C GLU A 52 -7.37 -11.31 11.36
N GLU A 53 -7.57 -10.79 12.58
CA GLU A 53 -8.90 -10.68 13.18
C GLU A 53 -9.80 -9.73 12.38
N THR A 54 -9.32 -8.53 12.05
CA THR A 54 -10.05 -7.55 11.23
C THR A 54 -10.37 -8.13 9.86
N LYS A 55 -9.38 -8.75 9.20
CA LYS A 55 -9.57 -9.42 7.89
C LYS A 55 -10.64 -10.50 7.97
N LYS A 56 -10.60 -11.35 9.01
CA LYS A 56 -11.58 -12.42 9.24
C LYS A 56 -12.97 -11.85 9.51
N SER A 57 -13.09 -10.83 10.35
CA SER A 57 -14.37 -10.18 10.66
C SER A 57 -15.07 -9.63 9.41
N ILE A 58 -14.32 -8.95 8.55
CA ILE A 58 -14.84 -8.43 7.27
C ILE A 58 -15.23 -9.56 6.33
N LYS A 59 -14.36 -10.57 6.22
CA LYS A 59 -14.59 -11.74 5.36
C LYS A 59 -15.86 -12.49 5.77
N ASP A 60 -15.98 -12.80 7.06
CA ASP A 60 -17.13 -13.53 7.61
C ASP A 60 -18.42 -12.72 7.40
N PHE A 61 -18.40 -11.41 7.70
CA PHE A 61 -19.55 -10.52 7.50
C PHE A 61 -20.03 -10.46 6.04
N LEU A 62 -19.11 -10.34 5.09
CA LEU A 62 -19.47 -10.31 3.67
C LEU A 62 -19.93 -11.69 3.17
N LEU A 63 -19.35 -12.78 3.65
CA LEU A 63 -19.75 -14.14 3.28
C LEU A 63 -21.12 -14.55 3.83
N GLU A 64 -21.57 -13.96 4.94
CA GLU A 64 -22.93 -14.15 5.46
C GLU A 64 -24.01 -13.55 4.54
N THR A 65 -23.62 -12.67 3.61
CA THR A 65 -24.57 -12.05 2.68
C THR A 65 -24.94 -13.02 1.56
N GLU A 66 -26.24 -13.31 1.46
CA GLU A 66 -26.78 -14.15 0.40
C GLU A 66 -26.35 -13.65 -0.99
N GLY A 67 -25.73 -14.55 -1.74
CA GLY A 67 -25.22 -14.32 -3.08
C GLY A 67 -23.74 -13.95 -3.15
N VAL A 68 -23.07 -13.72 -2.01
CA VAL A 68 -21.61 -13.67 -1.95
C VAL A 68 -21.05 -15.09 -1.89
N LYS A 69 -20.08 -15.40 -2.75
CA LYS A 69 -19.50 -16.75 -2.91
C LYS A 69 -18.10 -16.87 -2.36
N SER A 70 -17.28 -15.84 -2.57
CA SER A 70 -15.96 -15.79 -1.96
C SER A 70 -15.53 -14.36 -1.66
N VAL A 71 -14.70 -14.23 -0.63
CA VAL A 71 -14.11 -12.97 -0.22
C VAL A 71 -12.64 -13.20 0.07
N ASN A 72 -11.79 -12.43 -0.59
CA ASN A 72 -10.35 -12.42 -0.39
C ASN A 72 -9.88 -11.02 0.02
N THR A 73 -8.82 -10.94 0.81
CA THR A 73 -8.27 -9.65 1.26
C THR A 73 -6.78 -9.58 1.01
N ASN A 74 -6.28 -8.39 0.65
CA ASN A 74 -4.86 -8.15 0.44
C ASN A 74 -4.49 -6.79 1.03
N LEU A 75 -3.50 -6.77 1.92
CA LEU A 75 -2.97 -5.56 2.52
C LEU A 75 -1.60 -5.26 1.91
N HIS A 76 -1.46 -4.09 1.30
CA HIS A 76 -0.20 -3.62 0.72
C HIS A 76 0.06 -2.17 1.13
N GLY A 77 0.99 -1.96 2.06
CA GLY A 77 1.28 -0.64 2.62
C GLY A 77 0.03 -0.04 3.27
N ARG A 78 -0.43 1.11 2.76
CA ARG A 78 -1.67 1.78 3.22
C ARG A 78 -2.92 1.42 2.41
N ILE A 79 -2.85 0.44 1.53
CA ILE A 79 -3.97 0.02 0.68
C ILE A 79 -4.47 -1.34 1.15
N PHE A 80 -5.75 -1.42 1.47
CA PHE A 80 -6.43 -2.66 1.82
C PHE A 80 -7.48 -3.00 0.75
N ASN A 81 -7.22 -4.08 0.02
CA ASN A 81 -8.10 -4.56 -1.04
C ASN A 81 -8.98 -5.69 -0.52
N VAL A 82 -10.28 -5.58 -0.76
CA VAL A 82 -11.29 -6.61 -0.51
C VAL A 82 -11.85 -7.04 -1.86
N ILE A 83 -11.61 -8.29 -2.24
CA ILE A 83 -12.06 -8.87 -3.51
C ILE A 83 -13.25 -9.77 -3.20
N VAL A 84 -14.40 -9.45 -3.78
CA VAL A 84 -15.67 -10.14 -3.54
C VAL A 84 -16.14 -10.78 -4.83
N LYS A 85 -16.43 -12.08 -4.77
CA LYS A 85 -17.05 -12.81 -5.88
C LYS A 85 -18.51 -13.09 -5.55
N VAL A 86 -19.41 -12.74 -6.46
CA VAL A 86 -20.86 -12.83 -6.28
C VAL A 86 -21.50 -13.72 -7.33
N GLU A 87 -22.71 -14.22 -7.04
CA GLU A 87 -23.54 -14.90 -8.04
C GLU A 87 -24.22 -13.93 -9.01
N GLU A 88 -24.72 -14.46 -10.11
CA GLU A 88 -25.38 -13.69 -11.17
C GLU A 88 -26.63 -12.93 -10.69
N ALA A 89 -27.35 -13.48 -9.69
CA ALA A 89 -28.54 -12.87 -9.11
C ALA A 89 -28.23 -11.67 -8.19
N MET A 90 -26.95 -11.40 -7.87
CA MET A 90 -26.56 -10.26 -7.04
C MET A 90 -26.88 -8.94 -7.74
N THR A 91 -27.42 -7.98 -6.98
CA THR A 91 -27.67 -6.63 -7.48
C THR A 91 -26.59 -5.65 -7.03
N VAL A 92 -26.37 -4.62 -7.85
CA VAL A 92 -25.43 -3.53 -7.54
C VAL A 92 -25.81 -2.85 -6.22
N ASP A 93 -27.08 -2.53 -6.00
CA ASP A 93 -27.50 -1.82 -4.79
C ASP A 93 -27.29 -2.65 -3.51
N LYS A 94 -27.62 -3.96 -3.54
CA LYS A 94 -27.42 -4.86 -2.40
C LYS A 94 -25.94 -4.96 -2.04
N ILE A 95 -25.07 -5.11 -3.04
CA ILE A 95 -23.64 -5.23 -2.76
C ILE A 95 -23.02 -3.90 -2.29
N LYS A 96 -23.50 -2.76 -2.80
CA LYS A 96 -23.10 -1.43 -2.31
C LYS A 96 -23.50 -1.20 -0.85
N GLU A 97 -24.70 -1.64 -0.47
CA GLU A 97 -25.19 -1.55 0.90
C GLU A 97 -24.33 -2.39 1.86
N VAL A 98 -24.13 -3.68 1.57
CA VAL A 98 -23.36 -4.55 2.46
C VAL A 98 -21.90 -4.14 2.57
N THR A 99 -21.27 -3.68 1.48
CA THR A 99 -19.87 -3.23 1.53
C THR A 99 -19.73 -1.94 2.34
N ASN A 100 -20.69 -1.01 2.26
CA ASN A 100 -20.73 0.15 3.16
C ASN A 100 -20.86 -0.29 4.62
N SER A 101 -21.77 -1.21 4.94
CA SER A 101 -21.93 -1.73 6.31
C SER A 101 -20.68 -2.46 6.82
N SER A 102 -19.90 -3.07 5.93
CA SER A 102 -18.64 -3.73 6.31
C SER A 102 -17.58 -2.75 6.84
N LEU A 103 -17.69 -1.45 6.55
CA LEU A 103 -16.79 -0.42 7.09
C LEU A 103 -16.89 -0.28 8.61
N GLU A 104 -17.98 -0.73 9.22
CA GLU A 104 -18.14 -0.76 10.68
C GLU A 104 -17.25 -1.80 11.37
N LYS A 105 -16.70 -2.77 10.61
CA LYS A 105 -15.74 -3.76 11.12
C LYS A 105 -14.32 -3.20 11.28
N PHE A 106 -14.07 -2.00 10.76
CA PHE A 106 -12.80 -1.29 10.94
C PHE A 106 -12.89 -0.33 12.11
N THR A 107 -11.79 -0.18 12.85
CA THR A 107 -11.68 0.89 13.84
C THR A 107 -11.61 2.26 13.16
N LYS A 108 -11.76 3.33 13.94
CA LYS A 108 -11.64 4.69 13.42
C LYS A 108 -10.22 4.94 12.90
N GLU A 109 -9.20 4.52 13.65
CA GLU A 109 -7.79 4.69 13.31
C GLU A 109 -7.44 3.95 12.02
N GLN A 110 -7.94 2.72 11.85
CA GLN A 110 -7.78 1.96 10.61
C GLN A 110 -8.41 2.70 9.42
N LYS A 111 -9.62 3.26 9.59
CA LYS A 111 -10.27 4.04 8.53
C LYS A 111 -9.46 5.30 8.20
N GLU A 112 -8.93 6.03 9.17
CA GLU A 112 -8.18 7.26 8.91
C GLU A 112 -6.76 6.98 8.38
N PHE A 113 -6.25 5.75 8.52
CA PHE A 113 -4.92 5.37 8.06
C PHE A 113 -4.91 4.76 6.65
N TYR A 114 -5.87 3.87 6.33
CA TYR A 114 -5.87 3.10 5.08
C TYR A 114 -6.88 3.60 4.04
N ASP A 115 -6.48 3.42 2.78
CA ASP A 115 -7.40 3.43 1.65
C ASP A 115 -7.95 2.00 1.47
N ILE A 116 -9.28 1.86 1.46
CA ILE A 116 -9.98 0.59 1.37
C ILE A 116 -10.64 0.49 0.01
N SER A 117 -10.34 -0.56 -0.75
CA SER A 117 -10.88 -0.78 -2.10
C SER A 117 -11.66 -2.09 -2.15
N PHE A 118 -12.89 -2.04 -2.65
CA PHE A 118 -13.75 -3.20 -2.88
C PHE A 118 -13.79 -3.51 -4.37
N PHE A 119 -13.30 -4.68 -4.77
CA PHE A 119 -13.38 -5.18 -6.14
C PHE A 119 -14.45 -6.25 -6.19
N ILE A 120 -15.55 -5.99 -6.90
CA ILE A 120 -16.68 -6.90 -6.97
C ILE A 120 -16.81 -7.40 -8.39
N ASP A 121 -16.90 -8.72 -8.52
CA ASP A 121 -16.99 -9.39 -9.81
C ASP A 121 -17.80 -10.69 -9.68
N TYR A 122 -18.28 -11.22 -10.79
CA TYR A 122 -18.95 -12.52 -10.78
C TYR A 122 -17.96 -13.65 -10.44
N GLU A 123 -18.46 -14.66 -9.72
CA GLU A 123 -17.71 -15.89 -9.47
C GLU A 123 -17.38 -16.64 -10.77
N LYS A 124 -18.31 -16.61 -11.72
CA LYS A 124 -18.23 -17.31 -13.01
C LYS A 124 -18.39 -16.31 -14.13
N GLU A 125 -17.84 -16.62 -15.30
CA GLU A 125 -18.13 -15.87 -16.52
C GLU A 125 -19.62 -15.93 -16.83
N THR A 126 -20.19 -14.80 -17.18
CA THR A 126 -21.61 -14.61 -17.47
C THR A 126 -21.80 -13.48 -18.49
N GLU A 127 -22.94 -13.49 -19.17
CA GLU A 127 -23.35 -12.42 -20.09
C GLU A 127 -23.92 -11.20 -19.33
N ALA A 128 -24.15 -11.33 -18.03
CA ALA A 128 -24.60 -10.23 -17.20
C ALA A 128 -23.52 -9.13 -17.12
N THR A 129 -23.95 -7.87 -17.22
CA THR A 129 -23.06 -6.70 -17.37
C THR A 129 -23.01 -5.79 -16.16
N ALA A 130 -23.68 -6.16 -15.06
CA ALA A 130 -23.76 -5.34 -13.85
C ALA A 130 -22.42 -5.28 -13.07
N PHE A 131 -21.55 -6.26 -13.28
CA PHE A 131 -20.21 -6.37 -12.71
C PHE A 131 -19.19 -6.61 -13.84
N PRO A 132 -17.89 -6.28 -13.64
CA PRO A 132 -17.26 -5.83 -12.40
C PRO A 132 -17.57 -4.37 -12.04
N ILE A 133 -17.57 -4.08 -10.74
CA ILE A 133 -17.57 -2.70 -10.21
C ILE A 133 -16.50 -2.56 -9.14
N ILE A 134 -16.03 -1.33 -8.92
CA ILE A 134 -15.01 -1.03 -7.92
C ILE A 134 -15.49 0.11 -7.03
N GLY A 135 -15.43 -0.11 -5.72
CA GLY A 135 -15.74 0.91 -4.72
C GLY A 135 -14.47 1.34 -3.97
N TYR A 136 -14.25 2.63 -3.80
CA TYR A 136 -13.09 3.19 -3.12
C TYR A 136 -13.50 4.03 -1.92
N LYS A 137 -12.95 3.70 -0.75
CA LYS A 137 -13.01 4.54 0.44
C LYS A 137 -11.61 5.05 0.74
N ASN A 138 -11.37 6.33 0.44
CA ASN A 138 -10.12 7.00 0.79
C ASN A 138 -10.08 7.27 2.30
N LYS A 139 -8.88 7.33 2.88
CA LYS A 139 -8.68 7.72 4.29
C LYS A 139 -9.33 9.04 4.71
N ASN A 140 -9.54 9.98 3.78
CA ASN A 140 -10.17 11.28 4.03
C ASN A 140 -11.70 11.28 3.87
N ASN A 141 -12.29 10.16 3.45
CA ASN A 141 -13.72 10.04 3.19
C ASN A 141 -14.36 9.04 4.15
N ASP A 142 -15.58 9.33 4.60
CA ASP A 142 -16.33 8.41 5.45
C ASP A 142 -17.09 7.34 4.66
N GLN A 143 -17.33 7.59 3.37
CA GLN A 143 -18.16 6.74 2.51
C GLN A 143 -17.37 6.16 1.34
N ILE A 144 -17.87 5.03 0.82
CA ILE A 144 -17.36 4.41 -0.41
C ILE A 144 -17.87 5.21 -1.62
N VAL A 145 -16.97 5.59 -2.52
CA VAL A 145 -17.26 6.15 -3.83
C VAL A 145 -17.25 5.02 -4.86
N TRP A 146 -18.27 4.99 -5.73
CA TRP A 146 -18.53 3.91 -6.69
C TRP A 146 -18.41 4.39 -8.13
#